data_AF-A0A9D4TAL5-F1
#
_entry.id   AF-A0A9D4TAL5-F1
#
_cell.length_a   1.000
_cell.length_b   1.000
_cell.length_c   1.000
_cell.angle_alpha   90.00
_cell.angle_beta   90.00
_cell.angle_gamma   90.00
#
_symmetry.space_group_name_H-M   'P 1'
#
loop_
_entity.id
_entity.type
_entity.pdbx_description
1 polymer ?
#
loop_
_entity_poly.entity_id
_entity_poly.type
_entity_poly.pdbx_seq_one_letter_code
_entity_poly.pdbx_strand_id
1 'polypeptide(L)'
;MDELGLVIQNEPTWHTRIGQGACRDTSPDLSIWSDAGAVSWSNSFEDLRSDHRVLCVTVGEDESEMDVCRKARVVDWDKFRENREREKQDGPIADIGEWRIHGTPATVTGDDYSHRRSNEL
;
A
#
# COMPACT_ATOMS: atom_id res chain seq x y z
N MET A 1 -15.07 17.71 -5.32
CA MET A 1 -13.69 17.60 -5.80
C MET A 1 -12.82 18.53 -5.00
N ASP A 2 -11.63 18.09 -4.65
CA ASP A 2 -10.59 18.94 -4.08
C ASP A 2 -9.81 19.69 -5.19
N GLU A 3 -8.78 20.43 -4.79
CA GLU A 3 -7.89 21.18 -5.70
C GLU A 3 -7.12 20.27 -6.68
N LEU A 4 -7.04 18.97 -6.39
CA LEU A 4 -6.37 17.96 -7.20
C LEU A 4 -7.35 17.21 -8.14
N GLY A 5 -8.63 17.59 -8.14
CA GLY A 5 -9.67 16.92 -8.95
C GLY A 5 -10.00 15.52 -8.44
N LEU A 6 -9.76 15.24 -7.16
CA LEU A 6 -9.99 13.96 -6.53
C LEU A 6 -11.36 13.90 -5.85
N VAL A 7 -11.95 12.70 -5.84
CA VAL A 7 -13.26 12.42 -5.26
C VAL A 7 -13.15 11.21 -4.33
N ILE A 8 -13.64 11.39 -3.10
CA ILE A 8 -13.78 10.31 -2.10
C ILE A 8 -14.92 9.38 -2.54
N GLN A 9 -14.63 8.08 -2.58
CA GLN A 9 -15.57 7.05 -3.03
C GLN A 9 -16.32 6.35 -1.88
N ASN A 10 -15.86 6.52 -0.65
CA ASN A 10 -16.42 5.84 0.51
C ASN A 10 -17.86 6.25 0.81
N GLU A 11 -18.69 5.28 1.18
CA GLU A 11 -19.97 5.51 1.87
C GLU A 11 -19.71 5.74 3.36
N PRO A 12 -19.91 6.95 3.91
CA PRO A 12 -19.57 7.28 5.29
C PRO A 12 -20.36 6.48 6.34
N THR A 13 -21.52 5.94 5.98
CA THR A 13 -22.32 5.10 6.89
C THR A 13 -21.80 3.67 7.02
N TRP A 14 -20.86 3.25 6.17
CA TRP A 14 -20.29 1.90 6.19
C TRP A 14 -18.89 1.90 6.77
N HIS A 15 -18.80 1.50 8.03
CA HIS A 15 -17.53 1.37 8.74
C HIS A 15 -16.58 0.40 8.03
N THR A 16 -15.32 0.82 7.86
CA THR A 16 -14.25 0.00 7.26
C THR A 16 -13.44 -0.73 8.33
N ARG A 17 -13.57 -0.31 9.59
CA ARG A 17 -12.97 -0.98 10.75
C ARG A 17 -14.02 -1.18 11.85
N ILE A 18 -14.08 -2.40 12.38
CA ILE A 18 -14.97 -2.79 13.46
C ILE A 18 -14.26 -2.66 14.80
N GLY A 19 -14.87 -1.89 15.70
CA GLY A 19 -14.34 -1.69 17.04
C GLY A 19 -14.45 -2.97 17.87
N GLN A 20 -13.38 -3.30 18.60
CA GLN A 20 -13.41 -4.38 19.60
C GLN A 20 -13.49 -3.82 21.02
N GLY A 21 -14.31 -4.44 21.86
CA GLY A 21 -14.46 -4.07 23.28
C GLY A 21 -15.11 -2.70 23.46
N ALA A 22 -14.34 -1.73 23.99
CA ALA A 22 -14.80 -0.37 24.23
C ALA A 22 -14.54 0.60 23.05
N CYS A 23 -13.96 0.10 21.96
CA CYS A 23 -13.70 0.89 20.75
C CYS A 23 -14.95 0.96 19.88
N ARG A 24 -15.21 2.14 19.28
CA ARG A 24 -16.29 2.33 18.31
C ARG A 24 -15.88 1.90 16.91
N ASP A 25 -16.87 1.59 16.09
CA ASP A 25 -16.69 1.39 14.66
C ASP A 25 -16.24 2.69 13.99
N THR A 26 -15.32 2.57 13.03
CA THR A 26 -14.67 3.71 12.36
C THR A 26 -14.45 3.43 10.88
N SER A 27 -14.16 4.48 10.11
CA SER A 27 -13.86 4.37 8.67
C SER A 27 -12.50 4.99 8.33
N PRO A 28 -11.38 4.42 8.85
CA PRO A 28 -10.04 4.96 8.59
C PRO A 28 -9.54 4.70 7.17
N ASP A 29 -10.12 3.73 6.45
CA ASP A 29 -9.67 3.35 5.11
C ASP A 29 -10.36 4.23 4.06
N LEU A 30 -9.57 4.87 3.21
CA LEU A 30 -10.05 5.86 2.23
C LEU A 30 -9.75 5.41 0.80
N SER A 31 -10.77 5.45 -0.05
CA SER A 31 -10.67 5.24 -1.49
C SER A 31 -10.92 6.56 -2.19
N ILE A 32 -9.93 7.01 -2.96
CA ILE A 32 -9.96 8.29 -3.67
C ILE A 32 -9.70 8.01 -5.15
N TRP A 33 -10.42 8.72 -6.01
CA TRP A 33 -10.29 8.57 -7.46
C TRP A 33 -10.30 9.93 -8.15
N SER A 34 -9.51 10.10 -9.21
CA SER A 34 -9.63 11.23 -10.15
C SER A 34 -10.72 10.92 -11.15
N ASP A 35 -11.65 11.84 -11.40
CA ASP A 35 -12.90 11.70 -12.19
C ASP A 35 -12.74 11.37 -13.70
N ALA A 36 -11.72 10.61 -14.08
CA ALA A 36 -11.38 10.27 -15.46
C ALA A 36 -12.03 8.97 -15.97
N GLY A 37 -12.87 8.30 -15.17
CA GLY A 37 -13.45 7.02 -15.58
C GLY A 37 -14.51 6.47 -14.64
N ALA A 38 -15.26 5.47 -15.14
CA ALA A 38 -16.28 4.77 -14.36
C ALA A 38 -15.62 3.94 -13.26
N VAL A 39 -15.84 4.35 -12.01
CA VAL A 39 -15.41 3.62 -10.82
C VAL A 39 -16.61 3.35 -9.94
N SER A 40 -16.69 2.14 -9.40
CA SER A 40 -17.63 1.80 -8.33
C SER A 40 -16.88 1.32 -7.11
N TRP A 41 -17.38 1.70 -5.94
CA TRP A 41 -16.83 1.30 -4.66
C TRP A 41 -17.90 0.58 -3.84
N SER A 42 -17.47 -0.43 -3.08
CA SER A 42 -18.33 -1.10 -2.11
C SER A 42 -17.52 -1.64 -0.93
N ASN A 43 -18.18 -1.71 0.24
CA ASN A 43 -17.69 -2.48 1.37
C ASN A 43 -18.19 -3.93 1.19
N SER A 44 -17.29 -4.92 1.16
CA SER A 44 -17.70 -6.33 1.01
C SER A 44 -18.36 -6.89 2.26
N PHE A 45 -18.21 -6.22 3.40
CA PHE A 45 -18.58 -6.68 4.74
C PHE A 45 -17.84 -7.95 5.21
N GLU A 46 -16.84 -8.43 4.47
CA GLU A 46 -15.94 -9.51 4.88
C GLU A 46 -14.75 -8.96 5.68
N ASP A 47 -14.37 -9.63 6.77
CA ASP A 47 -13.24 -9.22 7.63
C ASP A 47 -12.05 -10.18 7.60
N LEU A 48 -12.21 -11.41 7.10
CA LEU A 48 -11.17 -12.44 7.10
C LEU A 48 -10.47 -12.63 8.47
N ARG A 49 -11.21 -12.45 9.58
CA ARG A 49 -10.72 -12.44 10.97
C ARG A 49 -9.79 -11.28 11.33
N SER A 50 -9.77 -10.21 10.54
CA SER A 50 -9.18 -8.90 10.87
C SER A 50 -10.19 -8.02 11.62
N ASP A 51 -9.75 -6.90 12.19
CA ASP A 51 -10.65 -5.82 12.62
C ASP A 51 -11.01 -4.86 11.47
N HIS A 52 -10.37 -5.00 10.30
CA HIS A 52 -10.70 -4.27 9.07
C HIS A 52 -11.56 -5.09 8.12
N ARG A 53 -12.46 -4.41 7.41
CA ARG A 53 -13.25 -4.98 6.32
C ARG A 53 -12.54 -4.85 4.98
N VAL A 54 -12.77 -5.82 4.11
CA VAL A 54 -12.30 -5.80 2.73
C VAL A 54 -13.15 -4.82 1.91
N LEU A 55 -12.47 -3.90 1.22
CA LEU A 55 -13.10 -2.94 0.31
C LEU A 55 -12.91 -3.39 -1.14
N CYS A 56 -13.95 -3.24 -1.95
CA CYS A 56 -13.94 -3.60 -3.35
C CYS A 56 -14.10 -2.35 -4.20
N VAL A 57 -13.11 -2.09 -5.06
CA VAL A 57 -13.14 -1.02 -6.05
C VAL A 57 -13.10 -1.66 -7.43
N THR A 58 -14.09 -1.37 -8.25
CA THR A 58 -14.14 -1.78 -9.65
C THR A 58 -13.83 -0.56 -10.50
N VAL A 59 -12.81 -0.68 -11.33
CA VAL A 59 -12.40 0.35 -12.27
C VAL A 59 -12.72 -0.15 -13.67
N GLY A 60 -13.42 0.64 -14.47
CA GLY A 60 -13.64 0.32 -15.89
C GLY A 60 -12.30 0.31 -16.63
N GLU A 61 -11.99 -0.79 -17.29
CA GLU A 61 -10.79 -0.91 -18.12
C GLU A 61 -11.02 -0.30 -19.51
N ASP A 62 -10.06 0.46 -20.01
CA ASP A 62 -9.87 0.68 -21.44
C ASP A 62 -8.91 -0.41 -21.92
N GLU A 63 -9.37 -1.30 -22.81
CA GLU A 63 -8.60 -2.47 -23.28
C GLU A 63 -7.23 -2.09 -23.87
N SER A 64 -7.05 -0.81 -24.23
CA SER A 64 -5.82 -0.25 -24.78
C SER A 64 -4.65 -0.11 -23.77
N GLU A 65 -4.89 -0.19 -22.46
CA GLU A 65 -3.84 -0.02 -21.41
C GLU A 65 -3.33 -1.34 -20.80
N MET A 66 -3.79 -2.49 -21.27
CA MET A 66 -3.43 -3.82 -20.71
C MET A 66 -1.98 -4.27 -20.99
N ASP A 67 -1.18 -3.49 -21.70
CA ASP A 67 0.05 -3.99 -22.34
C ASP A 67 1.30 -3.97 -21.44
N VAL A 68 1.18 -3.61 -20.16
CA VAL A 68 2.32 -3.65 -19.23
C VAL A 68 2.00 -4.55 -18.04
N CYS A 69 2.10 -5.87 -18.26
CA CYS A 69 2.18 -6.85 -17.17
C CYS A 69 3.47 -6.60 -16.36
N ARG A 70 3.39 -5.69 -15.39
CA ARG A 70 4.48 -5.43 -14.44
C ARG A 70 4.66 -6.67 -13.59
N LYS A 71 5.85 -7.27 -13.65
CA LYS A 71 6.18 -8.43 -12.80
C LYS A 71 6.14 -8.00 -11.33
N ALA A 72 5.10 -8.40 -10.61
CA ALA A 72 5.04 -8.25 -9.17
C ALA A 72 6.06 -9.19 -8.52
N ARG A 73 6.88 -8.66 -7.61
CA ARG A 73 7.80 -9.49 -6.82
C ARG A 73 7.05 -10.02 -5.60
N VAL A 74 6.76 -11.32 -5.61
CA VAL A 74 6.27 -12.03 -4.42
C VAL A 74 7.47 -12.51 -3.62
N VAL A 75 7.51 -12.16 -2.33
CA VAL A 75 8.54 -12.66 -1.41
C VAL A 75 8.22 -14.10 -1.06
N ASP A 76 9.19 -14.99 -1.28
CA ASP A 76 9.15 -16.35 -0.76
C ASP A 76 9.52 -16.31 0.73
N TRP A 77 8.48 -16.33 1.58
CA TRP A 77 8.65 -16.20 3.03
C TRP A 77 9.40 -17.38 3.66
N ASP A 78 9.33 -18.58 3.06
CA ASP A 78 10.02 -19.75 3.59
C ASP A 78 11.52 -19.64 3.30
N LYS A 79 11.90 -19.32 2.05
CA LYS A 79 13.30 -19.01 1.73
C LYS A 79 13.85 -17.86 2.56
N PHE A 80 13.05 -16.80 2.77
CA PHE A 80 13.45 -15.69 3.61
C PHE A 80 13.76 -16.14 5.04
N ARG A 81 12.90 -16.97 5.64
CA ARG A 81 13.11 -17.52 6.99
C ARG A 81 14.33 -18.43 7.04
N GLU A 82 14.51 -19.32 6.07
CA GLU A 82 15.69 -20.20 5.98
C GLU A 82 16.99 -19.40 5.90
N ASN A 83 17.02 -18.35 5.07
CA ASN A 83 18.18 -17.46 4.94
C ASN A 83 18.47 -16.74 6.27
N ARG A 84 17.44 -16.22 6.92
CA ARG A 84 17.57 -15.56 8.22
C ARG A 84 18.12 -16.50 9.30
N GLU A 85 17.67 -17.75 9.34
CA GLU A 85 18.17 -18.75 10.29
C GLU A 85 19.64 -19.11 10.04
N ARG A 86 20.05 -19.21 8.76
CA ARG A 86 21.44 -19.46 8.38
C ARG A 86 22.37 -18.28 8.68
N GLU A 87 21.86 -17.06 8.58
CA GLU A 87 22.59 -15.80 8.80
C GLU A 87 22.46 -15.30 10.24
N LYS A 88 21.91 -16.11 11.15
CA LYS A 88 21.88 -15.79 12.58
C LYS A 88 23.29 -15.47 13.08
N GLN A 89 23.49 -14.22 13.47
CA GLN A 89 24.58 -13.86 14.37
C GLN A 89 24.13 -14.18 15.80
N ASP A 90 24.80 -15.14 16.42
CA ASP A 90 24.61 -15.43 17.83
C ASP A 90 25.26 -14.32 18.68
N GLY A 91 24.46 -13.61 19.46
CA GLY A 91 24.92 -12.58 20.38
C GLY A 91 23.83 -11.57 20.75
N PRO A 92 23.98 -10.85 21.87
CA PRO A 92 23.10 -9.72 22.19
C PRO A 92 23.26 -8.62 21.13
N ILE A 93 22.20 -7.87 20.87
CA ILE A 93 22.26 -6.66 20.02
C ILE A 93 23.28 -5.72 20.65
N ALA A 94 24.44 -5.56 20.01
CA ALA A 94 25.54 -4.76 20.53
C ALA A 94 25.28 -3.25 20.39
N ASP A 95 24.62 -2.86 19.30
CA ASP A 95 24.24 -1.47 19.01
C ASP A 95 22.91 -1.42 18.24
N ILE A 96 21.97 -0.58 18.71
CA ILE A 96 20.69 -0.33 18.04
C ILE A 96 20.84 0.54 16.79
N GLY A 97 21.93 1.31 16.67
CA GLY A 97 22.26 2.11 15.49
C GLY A 97 22.61 1.26 14.27
N GLU A 98 23.22 0.09 14.49
CA GLU A 98 23.62 -0.85 13.44
C GLU A 98 22.43 -1.65 12.87
N TRP A 99 21.30 -1.68 13.59
CA TRP A 99 20.07 -2.35 13.14
C TRP A 99 19.41 -1.73 11.90
N ARG A 100 19.88 -0.58 11.43
CA ARG A 100 19.28 0.13 10.28
C ARG A 100 19.49 -0.54 8.92
N ILE A 101 20.32 -1.57 8.78
CA ILE A 101 20.70 -2.09 7.43
C ILE A 101 20.78 -3.62 7.38
N HIS A 102 19.73 -4.33 7.82
CA HIS A 102 19.54 -5.75 7.45
C HIS A 102 18.22 -6.03 6.73
N GLY A 103 17.37 -5.02 6.53
CA GLY A 103 16.37 -5.06 5.47
C GLY A 103 17.11 -4.85 4.14
N THR A 104 17.02 -5.80 3.22
CA THR A 104 17.51 -5.62 1.85
C THR A 104 17.03 -4.25 1.35
N PRO A 105 17.92 -3.30 0.98
CA PRO A 105 17.44 -2.10 0.32
C PRO A 105 16.70 -2.57 -0.93
N ALA A 106 15.41 -2.22 -1.03
CA ALA A 106 14.75 -2.28 -2.32
C ALA A 106 15.63 -1.45 -3.25
N THR A 107 16.23 -2.08 -4.25
CA THR A 107 16.91 -1.38 -5.33
C THR A 107 15.84 -0.58 -6.04
N VAL A 108 15.61 0.64 -5.57
CA VAL A 108 14.98 1.67 -6.39
C VAL A 108 16.02 1.95 -7.45
N THR A 109 15.87 1.32 -8.62
CA THR A 109 16.51 1.80 -9.85
C THR A 109 15.93 3.19 -10.09
N GLY A 110 16.62 4.19 -9.57
CA GLY A 110 16.31 5.59 -9.79
C GLY A 110 16.76 5.95 -11.19
N ASP A 111 15.86 5.77 -12.16
CA ASP A 111 15.92 6.51 -13.40
C ASP A 111 14.86 7.62 -13.34
N ASP A 112 15.39 8.84 -13.48
CA ASP A 112 14.73 10.12 -13.76
C ASP A 112 13.79 10.75 -12.72
N TYR A 113 14.40 11.47 -11.78
CA TYR A 113 13.90 12.79 -11.39
C TYR A 113 15.02 13.83 -11.53
N SER A 114 15.27 14.24 -12.78
CA SER A 114 16.11 15.40 -13.06
C SER A 114 15.36 16.68 -12.68
N HIS A 115 15.77 17.28 -11.57
CA HIS A 115 15.44 18.66 -11.21
C HIS A 115 16.00 19.60 -12.29
N ARG A 116 15.18 20.03 -13.26
CA ARG A 116 15.39 21.31 -13.95
C ARG A 116 14.88 22.43 -13.03
N ARG A 117 15.76 22.93 -12.16
CA ARG A 117 15.70 24.34 -11.76
C ARG A 117 16.57 25.11 -12.75
N SER A 118 15.93 25.65 -13.78
CA SER A 118 16.52 26.71 -14.59
C SER A 118 16.38 28.01 -13.80
N ASN A 119 17.51 28.55 -13.35
CA ASN A 119 17.65 29.98 -13.08
C ASN A 119 17.78 30.67 -14.43
N GLU A 120 16.86 31.57 -14.77
CA GLU A 120 17.13 32.70 -15.67
C GLU A 120 16.33 33.93 -15.20
N LEU A 121 17.10 34.95 -14.80
CA LEU A 121 16.93 36.42 -14.84
C LEU A 121 15.62 37.07 -14.34
#